data_AF-A0A8X6HYQ9-F1
#
_entry.id   AF-A0A8X6HYQ9-F1
#
_cell.length_a   1.000
_cell.length_b   1.000
_cell.length_c   1.000
_cell.angle_alpha   90.00
_cell.angle_beta   90.00
_cell.angle_gamma   90.00
#
_symmetry.space_group_name_H-M   'P 1'
#
loop_
_entity.id
_entity.type
_entity.pdbx_description
1 polymer ?
#
loop_
_entity_poly.entity_id
_entity_poly.type
_entity_poly.pdbx_seq_one_letter_code
_entity_poly.pdbx_strand_id
1 'polypeptide(L)'
;MKSRTSSQRISCSFCGGIFTICWQKAQTFTGDRQIPTFLHEPPNRHEFLNSSGAVIPCTAFGNPNPVVRWINDDGTPAVDIPGLRHVRLDGSLVFQPFRTDQYRQDVHAATYRCTATNVFGTLSSRDVQVVAGKCWFLLQ
;
A
#
# COMPACT_ATOMS: atom_id res chain seq x y z
N MET A 1 29.55 -16.47 -3.40
CA MET A 1 28.29 -17.22 -3.16
C MET A 1 27.34 -16.91 -4.31
N LYS A 2 27.24 -17.80 -5.31
CA LYS A 2 26.33 -17.69 -6.46
C LYS A 2 25.25 -18.76 -6.29
N SER A 3 24.02 -18.40 -5.95
CA SER A 3 22.87 -19.30 -6.06
C SER A 3 21.95 -18.78 -7.18
N ARG A 4 22.27 -19.19 -8.40
CA ARG A 4 21.40 -19.01 -9.57
C ARG A 4 20.43 -20.19 -9.57
N THR A 5 19.19 -19.97 -9.16
CA THR A 5 18.14 -20.99 -9.28
C THR A 5 17.08 -20.46 -10.24
N SER A 6 17.33 -20.64 -11.55
CA SER A 6 16.35 -20.34 -12.59
C SER A 6 15.57 -21.63 -12.88
N SER A 7 14.32 -21.69 -12.41
CA SER A 7 13.39 -22.78 -12.71
C SER A 7 13.04 -22.75 -14.21
N GLN A 8 13.60 -23.67 -15.00
CA GLN A 8 13.29 -23.83 -16.41
C GLN A 8 12.03 -24.70 -16.57
N ARG A 9 10.96 -24.18 -17.20
CA ARG A 9 9.93 -25.03 -17.81
C ARG A 9 10.23 -25.15 -19.30
N ILE A 10 10.46 -26.38 -19.74
CA ILE A 10 10.62 -26.74 -21.16
C ILE A 10 9.21 -26.86 -21.74
N SER A 11 8.83 -25.95 -22.65
CA SER A 11 7.61 -26.11 -23.45
C SER A 11 8.01 -26.70 -24.80
N CYS A 12 7.53 -27.91 -25.09
CA CYS A 12 7.65 -28.55 -26.39
C CYS A 12 6.48 -28.13 -27.28
N SER A 13 6.76 -27.44 -28.39
CA SER A 13 5.81 -27.26 -29.50
C SER A 13 6.34 -27.99 -30.73
N PHE A 14 5.42 -28.66 -31.42
CA PHE A 14 5.65 -29.73 -32.40
C PHE A 14 6.69 -29.46 -33.49
N CYS A 15 7.53 -30.47 -33.74
CA CYS A 15 8.37 -30.62 -34.93
C CYS A 15 7.53 -30.94 -36.16
N GLY A 16 7.61 -30.09 -37.18
CA GLY A 16 7.29 -30.45 -38.57
C GLY A 16 8.51 -30.19 -39.45
N GLY A 17 9.10 -31.27 -40.00
CA GLY A 17 9.90 -31.29 -41.24
C GLY A 17 11.25 -30.57 -41.28
N ILE A 18 12.33 -31.36 -41.28
CA ILE A 18 13.64 -31.12 -41.94
C ILE A 18 14.39 -29.82 -41.54
N PHE A 19 15.41 -30.00 -40.69
CA PHE A 19 16.51 -29.07 -40.37
C PHE A 19 16.14 -27.59 -40.16
N THR A 20 15.58 -27.28 -38.98
CA THR A 20 15.69 -25.92 -38.44
C THR A 20 16.31 -25.99 -37.06
N ILE A 21 17.52 -25.46 -36.91
CA ILE A 21 18.14 -25.22 -35.59
C ILE A 21 17.15 -24.35 -34.81
N CYS A 22 16.61 -24.87 -33.71
CA CYS A 22 15.74 -24.09 -32.84
C CYS A 22 16.60 -23.03 -32.16
N TRP A 23 16.75 -21.86 -32.78
CA TRP A 23 17.37 -20.71 -32.13
C TRP A 23 16.47 -20.33 -30.95
N GLN A 24 16.83 -20.79 -29.76
CA GLN A 24 16.25 -20.30 -28.53
C GLN A 24 16.64 -18.82 -28.44
N LYS A 25 15.71 -17.93 -28.78
CA LYS A 25 15.80 -16.58 -28.23
C LYS A 25 15.79 -16.76 -26.73
N ALA A 26 16.94 -16.55 -26.10
CA ALA A 26 17.01 -16.39 -24.66
C ALA A 26 16.14 -15.18 -24.33
N GLN A 27 14.90 -15.40 -23.92
CA GLN A 27 14.09 -14.35 -23.34
C GLN A 27 14.74 -14.02 -22.00
N THR A 28 15.52 -12.93 -21.98
CA THR A 28 15.92 -12.31 -20.74
C THR A 28 14.64 -11.83 -20.06
N PHE A 29 14.15 -12.56 -19.06
CA PHE A 29 13.14 -12.05 -18.13
C PHE A 29 13.85 -11.02 -17.25
N THR A 30 14.14 -9.84 -17.79
CA THR A 30 14.36 -8.67 -16.96
C THR A 30 13.03 -8.46 -16.26
N GLY A 31 12.96 -8.75 -14.95
CA GLY A 31 11.73 -8.51 -14.19
C GLY A 31 11.19 -7.13 -14.57
N ASP A 32 9.98 -7.11 -15.10
CA ASP A 32 9.45 -5.93 -15.80
C ASP A 32 9.52 -4.73 -14.86
N ARG A 33 10.25 -3.69 -15.24
CA ARG A 33 10.49 -2.53 -14.36
C ARG A 33 9.21 -1.74 -14.28
N GLN A 34 8.62 -1.67 -13.09
CA GLN A 34 7.30 -1.06 -12.91
C GLN A 34 7.33 -0.02 -11.79
N ILE A 35 6.90 1.20 -12.14
CA ILE A 35 6.64 2.26 -11.16
C ILE A 35 5.44 1.87 -10.27
N PRO A 36 5.32 2.47 -9.07
CA PRO A 36 4.18 2.19 -8.21
C PRO A 36 2.86 2.62 -8.87
N THR A 37 1.83 1.79 -8.75
CA THR A 37 0.45 2.07 -9.13
C THR A 37 -0.49 1.67 -7.99
N PHE A 38 -1.55 2.44 -7.73
CA PHE A 38 -2.50 2.09 -6.67
C PHE A 38 -3.34 0.87 -7.06
N LEU A 39 -3.41 -0.10 -6.13
CA LEU A 39 -4.43 -1.14 -6.14
C LEU A 39 -5.67 -0.68 -5.36
N HIS A 40 -5.44 -0.10 -4.18
CA HIS A 40 -6.47 0.57 -3.40
C HIS A 40 -5.98 1.96 -3.04
N GLU A 41 -6.67 2.98 -3.54
CA GLU A 41 -6.44 4.36 -3.18
C GLU A 41 -7.52 4.81 -2.17
N PRO A 42 -7.15 5.44 -1.05
CA PRO A 42 -8.12 5.87 -0.04
C PRO A 42 -9.11 6.92 -0.58
N PRO A 43 -10.30 7.09 0.01
CA PRO A 43 -11.23 8.16 -0.35
C PRO A 43 -10.72 9.54 0.09
N ASN A 44 -11.31 10.62 -0.43
CA ASN A 44 -10.94 11.99 -0.03
C ASN A 44 -11.35 12.35 1.40
N ARG A 45 -12.33 11.63 1.96
CA ARG A 45 -12.87 11.88 3.29
C ARG A 45 -13.23 10.57 3.97
N HIS A 46 -12.87 10.43 5.24
CA HIS A 46 -13.14 9.24 6.03
C HIS A 46 -13.62 9.64 7.44
N GLU A 47 -14.87 9.32 7.75
CA GLU A 47 -15.46 9.53 9.07
C GLU A 47 -15.60 8.21 9.81
N PHE A 48 -15.40 8.25 11.13
CA PHE A 48 -15.56 7.06 11.96
C PHE A 48 -15.95 7.41 13.39
N LEU A 49 -16.45 6.41 14.11
CA LEU A 49 -16.81 6.55 15.52
C LEU A 49 -15.61 6.22 16.40
N ASN A 50 -15.47 6.96 17.50
CA ASN A 50 -14.43 6.68 18.49
C ASN A 50 -14.53 5.25 19.09
N SER A 51 -15.72 4.65 19.11
CA SER A 51 -15.94 3.28 19.60
C SER A 51 -15.55 2.19 18.60
N SER A 52 -15.61 2.46 17.29
CA SER A 52 -15.29 1.47 16.26
C SER A 52 -13.84 1.55 15.78
N GLY A 53 -13.24 2.74 15.85
CA GLY A 53 -12.00 3.01 15.12
C GLY A 53 -12.23 3.00 13.61
N ALA A 54 -11.15 2.93 12.84
CA ALA A 54 -11.18 2.90 11.38
C ALA A 54 -9.97 2.17 10.78
N VAL A 55 -10.14 1.67 9.56
CA VAL A 55 -9.05 1.18 8.72
C VAL A 55 -9.18 1.81 7.34
N ILE A 56 -8.17 2.57 6.94
CA ILE A 56 -8.11 3.25 5.65
C ILE A 56 -7.14 2.49 4.76
N PRO A 57 -7.62 1.74 3.75
CA PRO A 57 -6.76 0.94 2.90
C PRO A 57 -5.91 1.82 1.99
N CYS A 58 -4.62 1.51 1.91
CA CYS A 58 -3.75 2.00 0.86
C CYS A 58 -2.78 0.90 0.44
N THR A 59 -2.98 0.36 -0.75
CA THR A 59 -2.12 -0.68 -1.32
C THR A 59 -1.66 -0.24 -2.70
N ALA A 60 -0.39 -0.51 -3.01
CA ALA A 60 0.20 -0.22 -4.30
C ALA A 60 0.97 -1.43 -4.79
N PHE A 61 1.04 -1.55 -6.11
CA PHE A 61 1.80 -2.57 -6.81
C PHE A 61 2.91 -1.91 -7.63
N GLY A 62 4.02 -2.62 -7.80
CA GLY A 62 5.15 -2.19 -8.61
C GLY A 62 6.22 -3.27 -8.58
N ASN A 63 7.28 -3.10 -9.39
CA ASN A 63 8.37 -4.05 -9.44
C ASN A 63 9.71 -3.31 -9.47
N PRO A 64 10.52 -3.36 -8.40
CA PRO A 64 10.25 -4.01 -7.10
C PRO A 64 8.98 -3.53 -6.37
N ASN A 65 8.45 -4.35 -5.45
CA ASN A 65 7.23 -4.01 -4.71
C ASN A 65 7.43 -2.70 -3.91
N PRO A 66 6.56 -1.69 -4.04
CA PRO A 66 6.75 -0.42 -3.36
C PRO A 66 6.53 -0.52 -1.85
N VAL A 67 7.24 0.32 -1.11
CA VAL A 67 7.03 0.54 0.31
C VAL A 67 5.98 1.62 0.48
N VAL A 68 4.89 1.29 1.19
CA VAL A 68 3.80 2.22 1.51
C VAL A 68 4.09 2.94 2.82
N ARG A 69 3.88 4.26 2.84
CA ARG A 69 4.01 5.14 4.00
C ARG A 69 2.91 6.18 4.01
N TRP A 70 2.51 6.60 5.20
CA TRP A 70 1.57 7.69 5.41
C TRP A 70 2.30 8.96 5.86
N ILE A 71 1.86 10.10 5.35
CA ILE A 71 2.34 11.43 5.73
C ILE A 71 1.17 12.29 6.20
N ASN A 72 1.45 13.22 7.10
CA ASN A 72 0.50 14.25 7.52
C ASN A 72 0.46 15.37 6.47
N ASP A 73 -0.39 16.37 6.71
CA ASP A 73 -0.55 17.56 5.85
C ASP A 73 0.72 18.40 5.70
N ASP A 74 1.54 18.45 6.75
CA ASP A 74 2.85 19.12 6.78
C ASP A 74 3.97 18.34 6.04
N GLY A 75 3.66 17.14 5.52
CA GLY A 75 4.62 16.27 4.84
C GLY A 75 5.50 15.44 5.76
N THR A 76 5.35 15.55 7.08
CA THR A 76 6.04 14.69 8.04
C THR A 76 5.45 13.27 8.04
N PRO A 77 6.26 12.23 8.35
CA PRO A 77 5.75 10.88 8.41
C PRO A 77 4.72 10.73 9.54
N ALA A 78 3.59 10.09 9.22
CA ALA A 78 2.58 9.72 10.20
C ALA A 78 3.08 8.53 11.03
N VAL A 79 3.88 8.81 12.07
CA VAL A 79 4.45 7.80 12.96
C VAL A 79 3.39 7.03 13.76
N ASP A 80 3.71 5.81 14.16
CA ASP A 80 2.82 5.03 15.01
C ASP A 80 2.68 5.69 16.39
N ILE A 81 1.43 5.75 16.88
CA ILE A 81 1.08 6.26 18.20
C ILE A 81 0.40 5.11 18.95
N PRO A 82 1.06 4.53 19.98
CA PRO A 82 0.52 3.39 20.70
C PRO A 82 -0.91 3.63 21.20
N GLY A 83 -1.82 2.70 20.89
CA GLY A 83 -3.21 2.78 21.31
C GLY A 83 -4.11 3.71 20.48
N LEU A 84 -3.57 4.44 19.50
CA LEU A 84 -4.33 5.40 18.70
C LEU A 84 -4.23 5.17 17.20
N ARG A 85 -3.01 5.11 16.65
CA ARG A 85 -2.78 5.04 15.20
C ARG A 85 -1.59 4.17 14.88
N HIS A 86 -1.71 3.30 13.89
CA HIS A 86 -0.56 2.58 13.33
C HIS A 86 -0.76 2.25 11.85
N VAL A 87 0.33 1.94 11.14
CA VAL A 87 0.27 1.44 9.75
C VAL A 87 0.41 -0.09 9.74
N ARG A 88 -0.53 -0.78 9.09
CA ARG A 88 -0.45 -2.24 8.89
C ARG A 88 0.60 -2.59 7.85
N LEU A 89 1.04 -3.85 7.87
CA LEU A 89 1.98 -4.41 6.87
C LEU A 89 1.43 -4.37 5.44
N ASP A 90 0.10 -4.32 5.28
CA ASP A 90 -0.55 -4.14 3.98
C ASP A 90 -0.56 -2.68 3.48
N GLY A 91 -0.06 -1.73 4.28
CA GLY A 91 -0.05 -0.30 3.97
C GLY A 91 -1.28 0.47 4.44
N SER A 92 -2.28 -0.18 5.04
CA SER A 92 -3.48 0.48 5.55
C SER A 92 -3.20 1.29 6.82
N LEU A 93 -3.77 2.49 6.94
CA LEU A 93 -3.72 3.29 8.15
C LEU A 93 -4.85 2.88 9.10
N VAL A 94 -4.50 2.52 10.32
CA VAL A 94 -5.45 2.04 11.33
C VAL A 94 -5.57 3.07 12.43
N PHE A 95 -6.81 3.40 12.79
CA PHE A 95 -7.17 4.12 14.00
C PHE A 95 -7.85 3.16 14.96
N GLN A 96 -7.30 3.01 16.15
CA GLN A 96 -7.90 2.15 17.18
C GLN A 96 -9.11 2.84 17.82
N PRO A 97 -10.06 2.06 18.36
CA PRO A 97 -11.07 2.60 19.26
C PRO A 97 -10.42 3.36 20.42
N PHE A 98 -10.96 4.53 20.75
CA PHE A 98 -10.39 5.43 21.75
C PHE A 98 -11.48 6.09 22.60
N ARG A 99 -11.12 6.43 23.84
CA ARG A 99 -12.00 7.18 24.76
C ARG A 99 -11.96 8.67 24.47
N THR A 100 -12.96 9.41 24.92
CA THR A 100 -13.07 10.85 24.63
C THR A 100 -11.87 11.67 25.16
N ASP A 101 -11.28 11.27 26.28
CA ASP A 101 -10.07 11.89 26.86
C ASP A 101 -8.79 11.63 26.05
N GLN A 102 -8.80 10.61 25.19
CA GLN A 102 -7.69 10.28 24.28
C GLN A 102 -7.85 10.97 22.91
N TYR A 103 -8.91 11.75 22.71
CA TYR A 103 -9.12 12.50 21.48
C TYR A 103 -7.97 13.48 21.26
N ARG A 104 -7.49 13.49 20.03
CA ARG A 104 -6.34 14.27 19.58
C ARG A 104 -6.65 14.83 18.21
N GLN A 105 -6.67 16.15 18.07
CA GLN A 105 -7.03 16.81 16.82
C GLN A 105 -6.02 16.45 15.70
N ASP A 106 -4.74 16.39 16.03
CA ASP A 106 -3.64 16.02 15.13
C ASP A 106 -3.68 14.56 14.65
N VAL A 107 -4.52 13.72 15.28
CA VAL A 107 -4.70 12.31 14.90
C VAL A 107 -6.07 12.08 14.28
N HIS A 108 -7.12 12.55 14.95
CA HIS A 108 -8.52 12.21 14.71
C HIS A 108 -9.28 13.28 13.92
N ALA A 109 -8.69 14.44 13.65
CA ALA A 109 -9.24 15.51 12.82
C ALA A 109 -8.12 16.12 11.97
N ALA A 110 -7.49 15.27 11.17
CA ALA A 110 -6.27 15.58 10.43
C ALA A 110 -6.38 15.11 8.98
N THR A 111 -5.54 15.68 8.12
CA THR A 111 -5.42 15.27 6.73
C THR A 111 -4.21 14.37 6.55
N TYR A 112 -4.41 13.25 5.88
CA TYR A 112 -3.37 12.28 5.60
C TYR A 112 -3.19 12.08 4.10
N ARG A 113 -1.99 11.69 3.70
CA ARG A 113 -1.72 11.26 2.33
C ARG A 113 -0.92 9.97 2.34
N CYS A 114 -1.30 9.03 1.48
CA CYS A 114 -0.56 7.79 1.31
C CYS A 114 0.49 7.95 0.21
N THR A 115 1.67 7.40 0.43
CA THR A 115 2.79 7.43 -0.50
C THR A 115 3.34 6.02 -0.70
N ALA A 116 3.50 5.59 -1.94
CA ALA A 116 4.09 4.31 -2.32
C ALA A 116 5.39 4.56 -3.08
N THR A 117 6.50 4.06 -2.56
CA THR A 117 7.84 4.35 -3.10
C THR A 117 8.58 3.09 -3.51
N ASN A 118 9.14 3.10 -4.70
CA ASN A 118 10.08 2.10 -5.20
C ASN A 118 11.30 2.80 -5.81
N VAL A 119 12.35 2.05 -6.15
CA VAL A 119 13.58 2.56 -6.79
C VAL A 119 13.34 3.31 -8.11
N PHE A 120 12.19 3.10 -8.74
CA PHE A 120 11.83 3.75 -10.01
C PHE A 120 10.92 4.97 -9.84
N GLY A 121 10.41 5.24 -8.64
CA GLY A 121 9.58 6.43 -8.41
C GLY A 121 8.70 6.35 -7.16
N THR A 122 8.00 7.45 -6.93
CA THR A 122 7.07 7.64 -5.81
C THR A 122 5.70 8.01 -6.35
N LEU A 123 4.66 7.34 -5.85
CA LEU A 123 3.26 7.62 -6.14
C LEU A 123 2.59 8.13 -4.85
N SER A 124 1.79 9.19 -4.97
CA SER A 124 1.05 9.79 -3.84
C SER A 124 -0.45 9.78 -4.11
N SER A 125 -1.26 9.50 -3.08
CA SER A 125 -2.72 9.51 -3.18
C SER A 125 -3.27 10.93 -3.15
N ARG A 126 -4.58 11.06 -3.36
CA ARG A 126 -5.35 12.22 -2.88
C ARG A 126 -5.26 12.41 -1.36
N ASP A 127 -5.59 13.61 -0.93
CA ASP A 127 -5.73 13.95 0.49
C ASP A 127 -6.92 13.24 1.11
N VAL A 128 -6.71 12.67 2.28
CA VAL A 128 -7.70 11.95 3.08
C VAL A 128 -8.01 12.76 4.31
N GLN A 129 -9.15 13.45 4.31
CA GLN A 129 -9.65 14.15 5.49
C GLN A 129 -10.25 13.15 6.47
N VAL A 130 -9.58 12.93 7.60
CA VAL A 130 -10.02 12.00 8.64
C VAL A 130 -10.70 12.77 9.75
N VAL A 131 -11.93 12.40 10.10
CA VAL A 131 -12.68 13.02 11.20
C VAL A 131 -13.33 11.94 12.06
N ALA A 132 -12.93 11.87 13.34
CA ALA A 132 -13.58 11.01 14.31
C ALA A 132 -14.74 11.75 14.99
N GLY A 133 -15.92 11.14 14.91
CA GLY A 133 -17.12 11.58 15.63
C GLY A 133 -17.32 10.81 16.94
N LYS A 134 -18.14 11.38 17.83
CA LYS A 134 -18.63 10.65 19.01
C LYS A 134 -19.75 9.70 18.59
N CYS A 135 -19.78 8.50 19.17
CA CYS A 135 -20.98 7.66 19.12
C CYS A 135 -22.07 8.33 19.99
N TRP A 136 -22.89 9.19 19.40
CA TRP A 136 -24.03 9.83 20.09
C TRP A 136 -25.16 8.84 20.39
N PHE A 137 -25.13 7.64 19.78
CA PHE A 137 -26.17 6.61 19.88
C PHE A 137 -26.20 5.80 21.19
N LEU A 138 -25.38 6.15 22.20
CA LEU A 138 -25.38 5.47 23.52
C LEU A 138 -25.70 6.41 24.71
N LEU A 139 -26.20 7.62 24.46
CA LEU A 139 -26.67 8.56 25.51
C LEU A 139 -28.14 8.95 25.35
N GLN A 140 -29.00 7.98 24.99
CA GLN A 140 -30.46 8.05 25.15
C GLN A 140 -30.99 6.76 25.75
#